data_AF-H3CK08-F1
#
_entry.id   AF-H3CK08-F1
#
_cell.length_a   1.000
_cell.length_b   1.000
_cell.length_c   1.000
_cell.angle_alpha   90.00
_cell.angle_beta   90.00
_cell.angle_gamma   90.00
#
_symmetry.space_group_name_H-M   'P 1'
#
loop_
_entity.id
_entity.type
_entity.pdbx_description
1 polymer ?
#
loop_
_entity_poly.entity_id
_entity_poly.type
_entity_poly.pdbx_seq_one_letter_code
_entity_poly.pdbx_strand_id
1 'polypeptide(L)'
;GLEPATMRPLLGLLPLWISACSLLLPTSREEQRIPEERLLVLTVATGDTDGFRRFLSSAQHFNYTVKVLGRDEAWSGGGYAGAPGGGQKVRLLKAAVEEMENQDAILLFTDSYDAVFSSGPRELLKKFQQAGHQVVFSSEPLIWPDRHLEDKHPHVREGNRFLGSGGFIGYLANIKELVADWTGEDDDSDQLFFTRIYIDAAKRKSINITLDSKCRLFQNLLGSLADEVVLKFEEGKVRARNLVHDTLPVLIHGNGPTKLQINYLGNYIPNVWTFEAGCRVCQEELRPLGALQESDYPLVLVGVFIEQPTPFVSAFFQRLLELQYPKTRLKVLIYNKEAHHEQHVSAFLQKHQSLYAAVDLLRPEDPADARDARNLALDMCRQDQSCDYFFSVDVDVVLKNQSTLRTLIEHNLPIVAPMLTRAGRLWSNFWGALSPDGYYARSEDYVDIVQRRRVGVWNVPYVSKVVLLKGVLLRSELTDFELFDSHILDPDMAFCHNVRNKGIFMYVTNVHTFGHILSTENYQTQHLHNDLWQIFENPLDWQERYIHPNYSRILRDQLIETPCPDVYWFPVFTEEACDHMVEEMEHFGRWSGG
;
A
#
# COMPACT_ATOMS: atom_id res chain seq x y z
N GLY A 1 2.23 -50.76 -58.83
CA GLY A 1 3.34 -50.56 -59.77
C GLY A 1 4.62 -50.66 -59.00
N LEU A 2 5.31 -51.78 -59.21
CA LEU A 2 6.71 -52.11 -58.88
C LEU A 2 7.25 -51.79 -57.48
N GLU A 3 7.34 -52.88 -56.73
CA GLU A 3 8.03 -53.13 -55.47
C GLU A 3 9.54 -53.45 -55.77
N PRO A 4 10.35 -54.03 -54.85
CA PRO A 4 11.46 -53.41 -54.13
C PRO A 4 12.85 -54.03 -54.47
N ALA A 5 13.93 -53.51 -53.87
CA ALA A 5 15.24 -54.15 -53.91
C ALA A 5 15.52 -54.94 -52.62
N THR A 6 15.72 -56.24 -52.81
CA THR A 6 16.07 -57.33 -51.87
C THR A 6 17.55 -57.35 -51.48
N MET A 7 17.91 -57.78 -50.25
CA MET A 7 18.62 -59.06 -49.98
C MET A 7 19.07 -59.28 -48.51
N ARG A 8 18.55 -60.39 -47.99
CA ARG A 8 18.95 -61.42 -46.98
C ARG A 8 20.32 -61.44 -46.22
N PRO A 9 20.39 -62.26 -45.13
CA PRO A 9 21.33 -62.14 -44.00
C PRO A 9 22.52 -63.12 -44.07
N LEU A 10 23.56 -62.88 -43.25
CA LEU A 10 24.58 -63.88 -42.92
C LEU A 10 24.94 -63.85 -41.43
N LEU A 11 24.81 -65.03 -40.80
CA LEU A 11 25.43 -65.39 -39.52
C LEU A 11 26.96 -65.45 -39.67
N GLY A 12 27.70 -65.08 -38.64
CA GLY A 12 29.11 -65.45 -38.51
C GLY A 12 29.87 -64.83 -37.35
N LEU A 13 30.04 -65.63 -36.28
CA LEU A 13 31.23 -65.76 -35.43
C LEU A 13 31.60 -64.63 -34.43
N LEU A 14 31.48 -64.98 -33.14
CA LEU A 14 32.25 -64.43 -32.01
C LEU A 14 33.77 -64.57 -32.25
N PRO A 15 34.60 -63.69 -31.66
CA PRO A 15 35.29 -64.12 -30.44
C PRO A 15 35.32 -63.10 -29.29
N LEU A 16 35.21 -63.66 -28.09
CA LEU A 16 35.55 -63.11 -26.78
C LEU A 16 36.71 -62.10 -26.76
N TRP A 17 36.43 -60.87 -26.34
CA TRP A 17 37.40 -60.03 -25.65
C TRP A 17 36.86 -59.68 -24.26
N ILE A 18 37.44 -60.36 -23.27
CA ILE A 18 37.33 -60.03 -21.86
C ILE A 18 38.10 -58.72 -21.66
N SER A 19 37.44 -57.64 -21.25
CA SER A 19 38.13 -56.49 -20.66
C SER A 19 37.24 -55.78 -19.65
N ALA A 20 37.56 -56.07 -18.38
CA ALA A 20 37.36 -55.25 -17.18
C ALA A 20 36.10 -54.37 -17.11
N CYS A 21 35.04 -54.90 -16.48
CA CYS A 21 34.06 -54.08 -15.78
C CYS A 21 34.74 -53.37 -14.59
N SER A 22 35.22 -52.15 -14.82
CA SER A 22 35.40 -51.16 -13.77
C SER A 22 34.02 -50.59 -13.44
N LEU A 23 33.46 -51.03 -12.31
CA LEU A 23 32.32 -50.40 -11.65
C LEU A 23 32.63 -48.93 -11.34
N LEU A 24 32.35 -48.02 -12.27
CA LEU A 24 32.12 -46.62 -11.96
C LEU A 24 30.65 -46.50 -11.55
N LEU A 25 30.39 -46.81 -10.27
CA LEU A 25 29.20 -46.33 -9.59
C LEU A 25 29.14 -44.81 -9.77
N PRO A 26 28.05 -44.22 -10.28
CA PRO A 26 27.84 -42.80 -10.11
C PRO A 26 27.65 -42.59 -8.61
N THR A 27 28.65 -42.02 -7.95
CA THR A 27 28.47 -41.42 -6.63
C THR A 27 27.56 -40.21 -6.81
N SER A 28 26.25 -40.42 -6.94
CA SER A 28 25.28 -39.42 -6.57
C SER A 28 25.42 -39.27 -5.05
N ARG A 29 26.30 -38.36 -4.60
CA ARG A 29 26.09 -37.73 -3.30
C ARG A 29 24.72 -37.07 -3.42
N GLU A 30 23.67 -37.71 -2.92
CA GLU A 30 22.49 -36.96 -2.54
C GLU A 30 23.01 -35.88 -1.60
N GLU A 31 22.97 -34.61 -2.05
CA GLU A 31 23.22 -33.48 -1.17
C GLU A 31 22.27 -33.65 0.01
N GLN A 32 22.84 -34.01 1.16
CA GLN A 32 22.08 -34.25 2.37
C GLN A 32 21.37 -32.93 2.68
N ARG A 33 20.03 -32.97 2.58
CA ARG A 33 19.21 -31.77 2.74
C ARG A 33 19.31 -31.30 4.19
N ILE A 34 19.53 -30.01 4.36
CA ILE A 34 19.49 -29.38 5.67
C ILE A 34 18.03 -29.41 6.17
N PRO A 35 17.75 -29.98 7.35
CA PRO A 35 16.41 -29.94 7.96
C PRO A 35 15.96 -28.51 8.25
N GLU A 36 14.68 -28.20 8.00
CA GLU A 36 14.12 -26.85 8.17
C GLU A 36 14.11 -26.41 9.64
N GLU A 37 14.05 -27.36 10.57
CA GLU A 37 14.06 -27.15 12.02
C GLU A 37 15.39 -26.57 12.52
N ARG A 38 16.45 -26.62 11.70
CA ARG A 38 17.73 -25.98 12.02
C ARG A 38 17.74 -24.49 11.74
N LEU A 39 16.78 -23.97 10.97
CA LEU A 39 16.72 -22.56 10.61
C LEU A 39 15.98 -21.74 11.68
N LEU A 40 16.61 -20.66 12.12
CA LEU A 40 15.98 -19.62 12.93
C LEU A 40 16.17 -18.26 12.26
N VAL A 41 15.07 -17.51 12.11
CA VAL A 41 15.13 -16.13 11.63
C VAL A 41 15.29 -15.20 12.84
N LEU A 42 16.30 -14.34 12.79
CA LEU A 42 16.51 -13.27 13.76
C LEU A 42 16.24 -11.93 13.08
N THR A 43 15.48 -11.08 13.75
CA THR A 43 15.24 -9.71 13.30
C THR A 43 15.16 -8.77 14.47
N VAL A 44 15.34 -7.47 14.23
CA VAL A 44 15.20 -6.43 15.24
C VAL A 44 13.93 -5.64 14.93
N ALA A 45 13.09 -5.45 15.94
CA ALA A 45 11.91 -4.59 15.87
C ALA A 45 11.62 -4.03 17.27
N THR A 46 11.65 -2.71 17.38
CA THR A 46 11.38 -1.97 18.63
C THR A 46 9.90 -1.64 18.82
N GLY A 47 9.11 -1.69 17.74
CA GLY A 47 7.67 -1.45 17.75
C GLY A 47 6.94 -2.28 16.71
N ASP A 48 5.63 -2.42 16.90
CA ASP A 48 4.75 -3.15 15.99
C ASP A 48 4.26 -2.24 14.85
N THR A 49 5.16 -1.96 13.90
CA THR A 49 4.88 -1.10 12.74
C THR A 49 4.15 -1.86 11.63
N ASP A 50 3.51 -1.14 10.69
CA ASP A 50 2.85 -1.78 9.55
C ASP A 50 3.83 -2.59 8.69
N GLY A 51 5.05 -2.08 8.52
CA GLY A 51 6.13 -2.79 7.84
C GLY A 51 6.52 -4.09 8.53
N PHE A 52 6.62 -4.07 9.87
CA PHE A 52 6.90 -5.25 10.68
C PHE A 52 5.78 -6.30 10.58
N ARG A 53 4.51 -5.88 10.65
CA ARG A 53 3.36 -6.77 10.47
C ARG A 53 3.35 -7.44 9.10
N ARG A 54 3.66 -6.69 8.03
CA ARG A 54 3.83 -7.25 6.67
C ARG A 54 4.93 -8.31 6.64
N PHE A 55 6.09 -8.03 7.24
CA PHE A 55 7.18 -8.99 7.34
C PHE A 55 6.75 -10.27 8.06
N LEU A 56 6.15 -10.16 9.24
CA LEU A 56 5.66 -11.30 10.02
C LEU A 56 4.61 -12.10 9.27
N SER A 57 3.64 -11.45 8.61
CA SER A 57 2.63 -12.11 7.80
C SER A 57 3.27 -12.95 6.67
N SER A 58 4.25 -12.39 5.95
CA SER A 58 4.99 -13.13 4.92
C SER A 58 5.82 -14.29 5.49
N ALA A 59 6.40 -14.12 6.68
CA ALA A 59 7.17 -15.15 7.36
C ALA A 59 6.27 -16.33 7.81
N GLN A 60 5.11 -16.01 8.39
CA GLN A 60 4.09 -16.97 8.81
C GLN A 60 3.53 -17.75 7.62
N HIS A 61 3.27 -17.09 6.49
CA HIS A 61 2.81 -17.75 5.26
C HIS A 61 3.72 -18.92 4.84
N PHE A 62 5.03 -18.79 5.03
CA PHE A 62 6.00 -19.82 4.70
C PHE A 62 6.46 -20.68 5.89
N ASN A 63 5.82 -20.54 7.06
CA ASN A 63 6.17 -21.25 8.30
C ASN A 63 7.62 -21.01 8.77
N TYR A 64 8.14 -19.78 8.65
CA TYR A 64 9.41 -19.41 9.28
C TYR A 64 9.25 -19.26 10.80
N THR A 65 10.23 -19.77 11.55
CA THR A 65 10.38 -19.47 12.98
C THR A 65 11.15 -18.18 13.15
N VAL A 66 10.52 -17.13 13.69
CA VAL A 66 11.11 -15.80 13.87
C VAL A 66 11.31 -15.49 15.36
N LYS A 67 12.53 -15.14 15.76
CA LYS A 67 12.86 -14.56 17.07
C LYS A 67 13.14 -13.06 16.87
N VAL A 68 12.30 -12.24 17.50
CA VAL A 68 12.37 -10.77 17.45
C VAL A 68 13.24 -10.28 18.60
N LEU A 69 14.20 -9.41 18.29
CA LEU A 69 15.15 -8.83 19.23
C LEU A 69 14.81 -7.35 19.47
N GLY A 70 15.02 -6.88 20.70
CA GLY A 70 14.80 -5.48 21.08
C GLY A 70 13.33 -5.05 21.14
N ARG A 71 12.39 -6.01 21.26
CA ARG A 71 10.97 -5.69 21.46
C ARG A 71 10.82 -4.90 22.75
N ASP A 72 10.11 -3.78 22.68
CA ASP A 72 9.88 -2.84 23.79
C ASP A 72 11.15 -2.07 24.25
N GLU A 73 12.30 -2.22 23.58
CA GLU A 73 13.45 -1.33 23.76
C GLU A 73 13.28 -0.05 22.93
N ALA A 74 13.70 1.09 23.48
CA ALA A 74 13.79 2.32 22.70
C ALA A 74 14.86 2.19 21.62
N TRP A 75 14.57 2.70 20.42
CA TRP A 75 15.54 2.72 19.33
C TRP A 75 16.60 3.80 19.56
N SER A 76 17.85 3.38 19.72
CA SER A 76 19.05 4.22 19.88
C SER A 76 19.96 4.18 18.64
N GLY A 77 19.61 3.41 17.61
CA GLY A 77 20.46 3.15 16.45
C GLY A 77 20.58 4.25 15.40
N GLY A 78 20.23 5.50 15.72
CA GLY A 78 20.26 6.63 14.77
C GLY A 78 19.06 6.69 13.81
N GLY A 79 18.97 7.75 13.00
CA GLY A 79 17.83 7.96 12.10
C GLY A 79 17.97 7.28 10.73
N TYR A 80 16.88 6.77 10.15
CA TYR A 80 16.86 6.14 8.82
C TYR A 80 17.27 7.07 7.66
N ALA A 81 17.11 8.38 7.82
CA ALA A 81 17.49 9.41 6.85
C ALA A 81 18.75 10.20 7.26
N GLY A 82 19.41 9.80 8.35
CA GLY A 82 20.52 10.51 8.97
C GLY A 82 21.89 9.88 8.68
N ALA A 83 22.85 10.15 9.57
CA ALA A 83 24.16 9.51 9.54
C ALA A 83 24.04 7.97 9.61
N PRO A 84 25.01 7.22 9.08
CA PRO A 84 25.04 5.76 9.18
C PRO A 84 24.90 5.30 10.64
N GLY A 85 24.01 4.34 10.89
CA GLY A 85 23.74 3.81 12.24
C GLY A 85 23.32 2.33 12.21
N GLY A 86 22.59 1.89 13.21
CA GLY A 86 22.08 0.52 13.32
C GLY A 86 22.89 -0.42 14.22
N GLY A 87 23.92 0.07 14.91
CA GLY A 87 24.78 -0.68 15.83
C GLY A 87 24.01 -1.40 16.95
N GLN A 88 22.90 -0.83 17.41
CA GLN A 88 21.95 -1.47 18.33
C GLN A 88 21.54 -2.87 17.84
N LYS A 89 21.35 -3.04 16.52
CA LYS A 89 21.02 -4.35 15.93
C LYS A 89 22.13 -5.36 16.13
N VAL A 90 23.40 -4.94 15.99
CA VAL A 90 24.57 -5.80 16.16
C VAL A 90 24.75 -6.17 17.63
N ARG A 91 24.58 -5.22 18.56
CA ARG A 91 24.59 -5.49 20.01
C ARG A 91 23.54 -6.52 20.40
N LEU A 92 22.31 -6.33 19.94
CA LEU A 92 21.19 -7.23 20.23
C LEU A 92 21.43 -8.62 19.61
N LEU A 93 21.92 -8.67 18.37
CA LEU A 93 22.28 -9.91 17.71
C LEU A 93 23.38 -10.65 18.47
N LYS A 94 24.44 -9.95 18.90
CA LYS A 94 25.55 -10.52 19.68
C LYS A 94 25.04 -11.16 20.97
N ALA A 95 24.26 -10.43 21.76
CA ALA A 95 23.65 -10.97 22.98
C ALA A 95 22.78 -12.21 22.69
N ALA A 96 21.95 -12.15 21.64
CA ALA A 96 21.05 -13.23 21.28
C ALA A 96 21.78 -14.50 20.82
N VAL A 97 22.90 -14.39 20.10
CA VAL A 97 23.66 -15.56 19.64
C VAL A 97 24.52 -16.14 20.76
N GLU A 98 25.06 -15.32 21.67
CA GLU A 98 25.85 -15.78 22.82
C GLU A 98 25.07 -16.79 23.68
N GLU A 99 23.77 -16.54 23.89
CA GLU A 99 22.84 -17.41 24.62
C GLU A 99 22.48 -18.72 23.90
N MET A 100 22.75 -18.85 22.59
CA MET A 100 22.39 -20.04 21.83
C MET A 100 23.39 -21.18 22.02
N GLU A 101 22.89 -22.33 22.46
CA GLU A 101 23.71 -23.54 22.70
C GLU A 101 23.74 -24.51 21.51
N ASN A 102 22.71 -24.51 20.66
CA ASN A 102 22.58 -25.43 19.53
C ASN A 102 23.55 -25.09 18.39
N GLN A 103 24.72 -25.73 18.38
CA GLN A 103 25.78 -25.52 17.39
C GLN A 103 25.37 -25.87 15.94
N ASP A 104 24.34 -26.70 15.76
CA ASP A 104 23.82 -27.10 14.46
C ASP A 104 22.84 -26.08 13.85
N ALA A 105 22.53 -25.00 14.57
CA ALA A 105 21.60 -23.98 14.11
C ALA A 105 22.16 -23.14 12.95
N ILE A 106 21.29 -22.79 12.02
CA ILE A 106 21.52 -21.85 10.93
C ILE A 106 20.65 -20.64 11.20
N LEU A 107 21.26 -19.46 11.21
CA LEU A 107 20.56 -18.22 11.47
C LEU A 107 20.43 -17.43 10.17
N LEU A 108 19.22 -16.94 9.91
CA LEU A 108 18.96 -15.88 8.94
C LEU A 108 18.73 -14.59 9.73
N PHE A 109 19.65 -13.64 9.67
CA PHE A 109 19.41 -12.29 10.14
C PHE A 109 18.81 -11.45 9.02
N THR A 110 17.80 -10.64 9.34
CA THR A 110 17.19 -9.69 8.39
C THR A 110 16.61 -8.48 9.11
N ASP A 111 16.62 -7.33 8.44
CA ASP A 111 15.74 -6.21 8.79
C ASP A 111 14.27 -6.62 8.59
N SER A 112 13.32 -5.94 9.25
CA SER A 112 11.91 -6.34 9.23
C SER A 112 10.94 -5.25 8.77
N TYR A 113 11.20 -3.96 9.01
CA TYR A 113 10.25 -2.90 8.66
C TYR A 113 10.06 -2.75 7.14
N ASP A 114 11.05 -3.15 6.36
CA ASP A 114 11.14 -2.99 4.91
C ASP A 114 11.54 -4.28 4.19
N ALA A 115 11.29 -5.43 4.81
CA ALA A 115 11.55 -6.74 4.21
C ALA A 115 10.26 -7.55 3.99
N VAL A 116 10.27 -8.44 2.99
CA VAL A 116 9.18 -9.39 2.74
C VAL A 116 9.73 -10.71 2.21
N PHE A 117 9.22 -11.83 2.75
CA PHE A 117 9.53 -13.16 2.22
C PHE A 117 8.71 -13.44 0.96
N SER A 118 9.38 -14.02 -0.03
CA SER A 118 8.79 -14.46 -1.31
C SER A 118 8.97 -15.97 -1.56
N SER A 119 9.66 -16.67 -0.66
CA SER A 119 9.71 -18.14 -0.66
C SER A 119 10.06 -18.70 0.72
N GLY A 120 9.86 -20.00 0.90
CA GLY A 120 9.98 -20.68 2.19
C GLY A 120 11.37 -21.26 2.54
N PRO A 121 11.51 -21.77 3.78
CA PRO A 121 12.79 -22.24 4.34
C PRO A 121 13.51 -23.25 3.47
N ARG A 122 12.78 -24.18 2.87
CA ARG A 122 13.34 -25.23 1.99
C ARG A 122 14.15 -24.66 0.82
N GLU A 123 13.63 -23.64 0.16
CA GLU A 123 14.31 -23.01 -0.98
C GLU A 123 15.51 -22.18 -0.51
N LEU A 124 15.34 -21.45 0.60
CA LEU A 124 16.40 -20.68 1.24
C LEU A 124 17.60 -21.55 1.59
N LEU A 125 17.39 -22.64 2.35
CA LEU A 125 18.44 -23.56 2.79
C LEU A 125 19.12 -24.26 1.62
N LYS A 126 18.35 -24.67 0.60
CA LYS A 126 18.92 -25.23 -0.64
C LYS A 126 19.87 -24.24 -1.32
N LYS A 127 19.47 -22.98 -1.46
CA LYS A 127 20.30 -21.95 -2.09
C LYS A 127 21.51 -21.58 -1.24
N PHE A 128 21.37 -21.55 0.08
CA PHE A 128 22.48 -21.35 1.02
C PHE A 128 23.51 -22.48 0.90
N GLN A 129 23.07 -23.74 0.87
CA GLN A 129 23.96 -24.90 0.65
C GLN A 129 24.68 -24.82 -0.71
N GLN A 130 23.98 -24.41 -1.77
CA GLN A 130 24.55 -24.21 -3.10
C GLN A 130 25.58 -23.07 -3.16
N ALA A 131 25.51 -22.09 -2.25
CA ALA A 131 26.50 -21.03 -2.17
C ALA A 131 27.88 -21.58 -1.73
N GLY A 132 27.92 -22.69 -0.98
CA GLY A 132 29.16 -23.37 -0.59
C GLY A 132 30.02 -22.61 0.43
N HIS A 133 29.42 -21.67 1.18
CA HIS A 133 30.09 -20.85 2.19
C HIS A 133 29.39 -20.97 3.55
N GLN A 134 30.05 -20.54 4.62
CA GLN A 134 29.50 -20.67 5.98
C GLN A 134 28.63 -19.46 6.36
N VAL A 135 28.91 -18.29 5.77
CA VAL A 135 28.11 -17.08 5.90
C VAL A 135 27.93 -16.45 4.52
N VAL A 136 26.68 -16.14 4.15
CA VAL A 136 26.31 -15.47 2.90
C VAL A 136 25.57 -14.19 3.24
N PHE A 137 26.17 -13.05 2.94
CA PHE A 137 25.50 -11.75 3.04
C PHE A 137 24.70 -11.43 1.79
N SER A 138 23.68 -10.60 1.95
CA SER A 138 23.08 -9.87 0.83
C SER A 138 24.13 -9.00 0.14
N SER A 139 23.85 -8.60 -1.09
CA SER A 139 24.76 -7.82 -1.91
C SER A 139 24.07 -6.58 -2.47
N GLU A 140 24.84 -5.52 -2.68
CA GLU A 140 24.36 -4.24 -3.19
C GLU A 140 25.24 -3.76 -4.37
N PRO A 141 24.64 -3.06 -5.35
CA PRO A 141 25.38 -2.47 -6.47
C PRO A 141 26.12 -1.19 -6.06
N LEU A 142 25.67 -0.50 -5.01
CA LEU A 142 26.24 0.75 -4.52
C LEU A 142 27.01 0.52 -3.22
N ILE A 143 28.19 1.13 -3.10
CA ILE A 143 28.96 1.11 -1.86
C ILE A 143 28.42 2.15 -0.87
N TRP A 144 28.17 1.71 0.37
CA TRP A 144 27.74 2.55 1.48
C TRP A 144 28.25 1.96 2.82
N PRO A 145 28.58 2.78 3.84
CA PRO A 145 28.58 4.24 3.83
C PRO A 145 29.87 4.89 3.30
N ASP A 146 31.01 4.18 3.32
CA ASP A 146 32.32 4.76 2.98
C ASP A 146 32.82 4.33 1.60
N ARG A 147 32.74 5.26 0.64
CA ARG A 147 33.18 5.04 -0.75
C ARG A 147 34.68 4.78 -0.88
N HIS A 148 35.51 5.23 0.07
CA HIS A 148 36.96 5.03 0.01
C HIS A 148 37.39 3.56 0.21
N LEU A 149 36.45 2.68 0.58
CA LEU A 149 36.70 1.26 0.73
C LEU A 149 36.49 0.47 -0.57
N GLU A 150 36.11 1.11 -1.67
CA GLU A 150 35.81 0.46 -2.94
C GLU A 150 36.96 -0.42 -3.45
N ASP A 151 38.19 0.09 -3.45
CA ASP A 151 39.37 -0.64 -3.92
C ASP A 151 39.75 -1.83 -3.02
N LYS A 152 39.27 -1.83 -1.78
CA LYS A 152 39.50 -2.92 -0.82
C LYS A 152 38.51 -4.07 -0.98
N HIS A 153 37.38 -3.85 -1.67
CA HIS A 153 36.41 -4.89 -1.93
C HIS A 153 36.93 -5.88 -2.97
N PRO A 154 36.78 -7.20 -2.75
CA PRO A 154 37.06 -8.21 -3.76
C PRO A 154 36.39 -7.87 -5.10
N HIS A 155 37.08 -8.16 -6.19
CA HIS A 155 36.46 -8.08 -7.51
C HIS A 155 35.47 -9.22 -7.70
N VAL A 156 34.24 -8.85 -8.07
CA VAL A 156 33.19 -9.78 -8.48
C VAL A 156 33.11 -9.75 -10.01
N ARG A 157 33.17 -10.92 -10.65
CA ARG A 157 33.13 -11.01 -12.12
C ARG A 157 31.77 -10.61 -12.69
N GLU A 158 30.70 -10.92 -11.97
CA GLU A 158 29.33 -10.72 -12.41
C GLU A 158 28.41 -10.55 -11.21
N GLY A 159 27.54 -9.54 -11.26
CA GLY A 159 26.60 -9.20 -10.19
C GLY A 159 27.14 -8.16 -9.21
N ASN A 160 26.38 -7.97 -8.14
CA ASN A 160 26.64 -6.98 -7.10
C ASN A 160 27.96 -7.24 -6.37
N ARG A 161 28.69 -6.15 -6.09
CA ARG A 161 30.05 -6.20 -5.55
C ARG A 161 30.13 -5.91 -4.05
N PHE A 162 29.20 -5.12 -3.51
CA PHE A 162 29.30 -4.60 -2.16
C PHE A 162 28.41 -5.40 -1.19
N LEU A 163 28.81 -5.47 0.07
CA LEU A 163 28.06 -6.15 1.12
C LEU A 163 26.77 -5.36 1.41
N GLY A 164 25.69 -6.05 1.81
CA GLY A 164 24.51 -5.43 2.44
C GLY A 164 24.20 -6.09 3.78
N SER A 165 24.13 -5.32 4.87
CA SER A 165 23.94 -5.81 6.25
C SER A 165 22.49 -6.14 6.59
N GLY A 166 21.54 -5.62 5.80
CA GLY A 166 20.10 -5.82 6.05
C GLY A 166 19.62 -7.27 5.87
N GLY A 167 20.47 -8.17 5.39
CA GLY A 167 20.16 -9.61 5.35
C GLY A 167 21.42 -10.47 5.20
N PHE A 168 21.53 -11.53 6.00
CA PHE A 168 22.57 -12.55 5.85
C PHE A 168 22.16 -13.87 6.50
N ILE A 169 22.69 -14.97 5.98
CA ILE A 169 22.45 -16.33 6.50
C ILE A 169 23.78 -17.02 6.79
N GLY A 170 23.85 -17.77 7.90
CA GLY A 170 25.04 -18.54 8.22
C GLY A 170 24.86 -19.51 9.39
N TYR A 171 25.87 -20.35 9.61
CA TYR A 171 25.90 -21.25 10.77
C TYR A 171 26.16 -20.48 12.06
N LEU A 172 25.58 -20.93 13.18
CA LEU A 172 25.67 -20.26 14.47
C LEU A 172 27.12 -19.98 14.90
N ALA A 173 28.02 -20.97 14.78
CA ALA A 173 29.43 -20.81 15.15
C ALA A 173 30.12 -19.67 14.38
N ASN A 174 29.87 -19.57 13.08
CA ASN A 174 30.45 -18.54 12.22
C ASN A 174 29.83 -17.16 12.50
N ILE A 175 28.53 -17.10 12.82
CA ILE A 175 27.88 -15.84 13.21
C ILE A 175 28.36 -15.36 14.58
N LYS A 176 28.63 -16.27 15.53
CA LYS A 176 29.29 -15.92 16.80
C LYS A 176 30.65 -15.28 16.57
N GLU A 177 31.49 -15.89 15.73
CA GLU A 177 32.80 -15.31 15.37
C GLU A 177 32.65 -13.96 14.66
N LEU A 178 31.65 -13.82 13.78
CA LEU A 178 31.36 -12.60 13.03
C LEU A 178 31.03 -11.40 13.93
N VAL A 179 30.25 -11.59 15.00
CA VAL A 179 29.82 -10.50 15.90
C VAL A 179 30.65 -10.37 17.17
N ALA A 180 31.57 -11.31 17.45
CA ALA A 180 32.35 -11.35 18.69
C ALA A 180 33.08 -10.03 18.99
N ASP A 181 33.69 -9.44 17.97
CA ASP A 181 34.50 -8.22 18.07
C ASP A 181 33.66 -6.93 18.08
N TRP A 182 32.32 -7.01 18.12
CA TRP A 182 31.50 -5.80 18.25
C TRP A 182 31.73 -5.14 19.61
N THR A 183 32.27 -3.92 19.56
CA THR A 183 32.46 -3.01 20.70
C THR A 183 32.00 -1.59 20.36
N GLY A 184 31.21 -1.43 19.30
CA GLY A 184 30.68 -0.14 18.87
C GLY A 184 29.49 0.31 19.71
N GLU A 185 29.15 1.58 19.59
CA GLU A 185 27.99 2.20 20.22
C GLU A 185 26.70 1.89 19.44
N ASP A 186 25.54 2.11 20.06
CA ASP A 186 24.26 1.77 19.43
C ASP A 186 24.02 2.54 18.12
N ASP A 187 24.53 3.76 17.99
CA ASP A 187 24.43 4.62 16.81
C ASP A 187 25.56 4.44 15.78
N ASP A 188 26.53 3.55 16.03
CA ASP A 188 27.54 3.19 15.04
C ASP A 188 26.92 2.43 13.85
N SER A 189 27.58 2.45 12.69
CA SER A 189 27.08 1.78 11.48
C SER A 189 27.28 0.26 11.52
N ASP A 190 26.18 -0.49 11.51
CA ASP A 190 26.16 -1.94 11.36
C ASP A 190 26.79 -2.38 10.02
N GLN A 191 26.40 -1.71 8.93
CA GLN A 191 26.95 -1.93 7.59
C GLN A 191 28.46 -1.75 7.56
N LEU A 192 28.98 -0.66 8.13
CA LEU A 192 30.42 -0.37 8.11
C LEU A 192 31.20 -1.42 8.91
N PHE A 193 30.65 -1.89 10.03
CA PHE A 193 31.24 -2.95 10.84
C PHE A 193 31.39 -4.25 10.04
N PHE A 194 30.30 -4.75 9.42
CA PHE A 194 30.37 -5.96 8.60
C PHE A 194 31.22 -5.77 7.35
N THR A 195 31.20 -4.59 6.74
CA THR A 195 32.05 -4.25 5.60
C THR A 195 33.53 -4.36 5.97
N ARG A 196 33.95 -3.82 7.12
CA ARG A 196 35.34 -3.89 7.60
C ARG A 196 35.80 -5.32 7.82
N ILE A 197 34.93 -6.19 8.33
CA ILE A 197 35.22 -7.63 8.47
C ILE A 197 35.35 -8.29 7.09
N TYR A 198 34.45 -7.98 6.16
CA TYR A 198 34.43 -8.60 4.83
C TYR A 198 35.65 -8.21 3.98
N ILE A 199 36.11 -6.96 4.03
CA ILE A 199 37.30 -6.52 3.26
C ILE A 199 38.62 -7.02 3.86
N ASP A 200 38.64 -7.40 5.15
CA ASP A 200 39.78 -8.09 5.76
C ASP A 200 39.89 -9.52 5.22
N ALA A 201 40.93 -9.78 4.43
CA ALA A 201 41.13 -11.08 3.78
C ALA A 201 41.34 -12.23 4.77
N ALA A 202 41.93 -11.98 5.95
CA ALA A 202 42.16 -12.99 6.96
C ALA A 202 40.85 -13.36 7.66
N LYS A 203 40.08 -12.36 8.13
CA LYS A 203 38.77 -12.59 8.77
C LYS A 203 37.75 -13.18 7.80
N ARG A 204 37.67 -12.65 6.57
CA ARG A 204 36.79 -13.20 5.52
C ARG A 204 37.06 -14.69 5.27
N LYS A 205 38.34 -15.09 5.27
CA LYS A 205 38.75 -16.48 5.07
C LYS A 205 38.51 -17.35 6.31
N SER A 206 38.74 -16.85 7.54
CA SER A 206 38.50 -17.64 8.76
C SER A 206 37.01 -17.94 8.96
N ILE A 207 36.17 -16.91 8.84
CA ILE A 207 34.71 -17.02 9.02
C ILE A 207 34.05 -17.67 7.78
N ASN A 208 34.74 -17.69 6.63
CA ASN A 208 34.26 -18.19 5.34
C ASN A 208 32.99 -17.44 4.85
N ILE A 209 33.18 -16.14 4.62
CA ILE A 209 32.14 -15.19 4.22
C ILE A 209 32.13 -14.99 2.69
N THR A 210 30.94 -14.98 2.10
CA THR A 210 30.70 -14.54 0.72
C THR A 210 29.49 -13.61 0.60
N LEU A 211 29.29 -13.07 -0.60
CA LEU A 211 28.13 -12.25 -0.96
C LEU A 211 27.23 -13.01 -1.94
N ASP A 212 25.92 -12.81 -1.83
CA ASP A 212 24.93 -13.26 -2.81
C ASP A 212 24.91 -12.32 -4.02
N SER A 213 26.01 -12.26 -4.78
CA SER A 213 26.20 -11.28 -5.86
C SER A 213 25.16 -11.34 -6.99
N LYS A 214 24.45 -12.46 -7.16
CA LYS A 214 23.42 -12.64 -8.20
C LYS A 214 21.99 -12.60 -7.66
N CYS A 215 21.81 -12.12 -6.43
CA CYS A 215 20.51 -11.98 -5.78
C CYS A 215 19.67 -13.27 -5.77
N ARG A 216 20.29 -14.43 -5.48
CA ARG A 216 19.59 -15.73 -5.44
C ARG A 216 18.77 -15.87 -4.16
N LEU A 217 19.32 -15.40 -3.05
CA LEU A 217 18.73 -15.42 -1.70
C LEU A 217 18.08 -14.07 -1.39
N PHE A 218 18.80 -12.98 -1.63
CA PHE A 218 18.44 -11.63 -1.18
C PHE A 218 18.33 -10.67 -2.36
N GLN A 219 17.28 -9.85 -2.39
CA GLN A 219 17.14 -8.75 -3.34
C GLN A 219 17.02 -7.43 -2.58
N ASN A 220 18.11 -6.67 -2.57
CA ASN A 220 18.11 -5.28 -2.15
C ASN A 220 17.58 -4.42 -3.31
N LEU A 221 16.60 -3.55 -3.07
CA LEU A 221 15.98 -2.76 -4.13
C LEU A 221 16.79 -1.51 -4.48
N LEU A 222 17.57 -0.95 -3.55
CA LEU A 222 18.37 0.25 -3.83
C LEU A 222 19.43 -0.04 -4.90
N GLY A 223 19.43 0.78 -5.94
CA GLY A 223 20.36 0.67 -7.06
C GLY A 223 20.02 -0.45 -8.05
N SER A 224 18.96 -1.23 -7.81
CA SER A 224 18.30 -1.99 -8.88
C SER A 224 17.35 -1.05 -9.60
N LEU A 225 17.34 -1.05 -10.94
CA LEU A 225 16.38 -0.24 -11.68
C LEU A 225 14.96 -0.79 -11.47
N ALA A 226 13.95 0.09 -11.51
CA ALA A 226 12.56 -0.28 -11.22
C ALA A 226 12.00 -1.34 -12.19
N ASP A 227 12.58 -1.47 -13.38
CA ASP A 227 12.26 -2.45 -14.41
C ASP A 227 13.08 -3.75 -14.30
N GLU A 228 14.09 -3.83 -13.43
CA GLU A 228 14.91 -5.04 -13.23
C GLU A 228 14.28 -6.03 -12.25
N VAL A 229 13.41 -5.56 -11.36
CA VAL A 229 12.70 -6.38 -10.37
C VAL A 229 11.21 -6.33 -10.64
N VAL A 230 10.68 -7.42 -11.18
CA VAL A 230 9.27 -7.51 -11.60
C VAL A 230 8.47 -8.52 -10.80
N LEU A 231 7.16 -8.35 -10.73
CA LEU A 231 6.24 -9.34 -10.19
C LEU A 231 6.16 -10.55 -11.11
N LYS A 232 6.43 -11.74 -10.56
CA LYS A 232 6.20 -13.03 -11.20
C LYS A 232 5.02 -13.72 -10.51
N PHE A 233 3.91 -13.81 -11.23
CA PHE A 233 2.74 -14.56 -10.81
C PHE A 233 2.99 -16.06 -11.05
N GLU A 234 2.81 -16.85 -10.00
CA GLU A 234 2.84 -18.31 -10.01
C GLU A 234 1.50 -18.83 -9.47
N GLU A 235 1.21 -20.11 -9.66
CA GLU A 235 -0.03 -20.68 -9.13
C GLU A 235 -0.07 -20.56 -7.60
N GLY A 236 -1.04 -19.79 -7.10
CA GLY A 236 -1.28 -19.60 -5.66
C GLY A 236 -0.31 -18.67 -4.92
N LYS A 237 0.67 -18.07 -5.60
CA LYS A 237 1.61 -17.10 -5.00
C LYS A 237 2.23 -16.14 -6.02
N VAL A 238 2.78 -15.03 -5.55
CA VAL A 238 3.52 -14.03 -6.33
C VAL A 238 4.93 -13.89 -5.75
N ARG A 239 5.91 -13.73 -6.62
CA ARG A 239 7.33 -13.55 -6.26
C ARG A 239 7.91 -12.33 -6.96
N ALA A 240 9.05 -11.84 -6.47
CA ALA A 240 9.90 -10.98 -7.29
C ALA A 240 10.79 -11.84 -8.19
N ARG A 241 11.02 -11.38 -9.42
CA ARG A 241 12.05 -11.91 -10.32
C ARG A 241 13.04 -10.80 -10.63
N ASN A 242 14.32 -11.08 -10.43
CA ASN A 242 15.40 -10.25 -10.92
C ASN A 242 15.68 -10.64 -12.38
N LEU A 243 15.47 -9.71 -13.31
CA LEU A 243 15.62 -9.94 -14.75
C LEU A 243 17.09 -9.94 -15.21
N VAL A 244 17.98 -9.24 -14.49
CA VAL A 244 19.41 -9.12 -14.83
C VAL A 244 20.12 -10.46 -14.64
N HIS A 245 19.81 -11.17 -13.55
CA HIS A 245 20.46 -12.44 -13.19
C HIS A 245 19.57 -13.67 -13.41
N ASP A 246 18.34 -13.45 -13.86
CA ASP A 246 17.28 -14.45 -13.97
C ASP A 246 17.10 -15.28 -12.69
N THR A 247 16.98 -14.58 -11.56
CA THR A 247 16.80 -15.21 -10.25
C THR A 247 15.44 -14.91 -9.66
N LEU A 248 15.00 -15.81 -8.78
CA LEU A 248 13.83 -15.61 -7.91
C LEU A 248 14.35 -15.48 -6.49
N PRO A 249 14.57 -14.28 -5.96
CA PRO A 249 15.01 -14.07 -4.58
C PRO A 249 14.09 -14.78 -3.58
N VAL A 250 14.59 -15.03 -2.36
CA VAL A 250 13.79 -15.57 -1.26
C VAL A 250 13.29 -14.44 -0.36
N LEU A 251 14.15 -13.46 -0.10
CA LEU A 251 13.83 -12.27 0.68
C LEU A 251 14.06 -11.01 -0.17
N ILE A 252 13.12 -10.08 -0.11
CA ILE A 252 13.21 -8.78 -0.78
C ILE A 252 13.33 -7.71 0.30
N HIS A 253 14.26 -6.79 0.14
CA HIS A 253 14.59 -5.75 1.10
C HIS A 253 14.54 -4.38 0.42
N GLY A 254 13.59 -3.55 0.85
CA GLY A 254 13.41 -2.17 0.40
C GLY A 254 14.39 -1.20 1.04
N ASN A 255 15.70 -1.47 0.95
CA ASN A 255 16.74 -0.67 1.59
C ASN A 255 16.78 0.79 1.07
N GLY A 256 17.22 1.70 1.94
CA GLY A 256 17.30 3.14 1.63
C GLY A 256 15.96 3.74 1.17
N PRO A 257 15.94 4.59 0.11
CA PRO A 257 14.74 5.30 -0.36
C PRO A 257 13.76 4.42 -1.17
N THR A 258 13.80 3.09 -1.04
CA THR A 258 12.95 2.17 -1.83
C THR A 258 11.74 1.62 -1.08
N LYS A 259 11.33 2.29 0.00
CA LYS A 259 10.19 1.90 0.86
C LYS A 259 8.87 1.81 0.10
N LEU A 260 8.67 2.70 -0.88
CA LEU A 260 7.46 2.70 -1.70
C LEU A 260 7.41 1.55 -2.69
N GLN A 261 8.55 1.16 -3.25
CA GLN A 261 8.67 0.03 -4.16
C GLN A 261 8.38 -1.28 -3.42
N ILE A 262 8.89 -1.45 -2.19
CA ILE A 262 8.54 -2.63 -1.37
C ILE A 262 7.07 -2.61 -0.93
N ASN A 263 6.46 -1.44 -0.73
CA ASN A 263 5.01 -1.34 -0.50
C ASN A 263 4.21 -1.82 -1.71
N TYR A 264 4.60 -1.42 -2.93
CA TYR A 264 4.00 -1.92 -4.17
C TYR A 264 4.12 -3.45 -4.28
N LEU A 265 5.35 -3.99 -4.13
CA LEU A 265 5.57 -5.44 -4.20
C LEU A 265 4.79 -6.19 -3.11
N GLY A 266 4.71 -5.60 -1.91
CA GLY A 266 3.98 -6.14 -0.76
C GLY A 266 2.47 -6.21 -0.95
N ASN A 267 1.88 -5.50 -1.92
CA ASN A 267 0.45 -5.67 -2.27
C ASN A 267 0.17 -7.01 -2.97
N TYR A 268 1.21 -7.75 -3.36
CA TYR A 268 1.09 -9.01 -4.10
C TYR A 268 1.81 -10.15 -3.38
N ILE A 269 3.04 -9.91 -2.94
CA ILE A 269 3.94 -10.94 -2.40
C ILE A 269 3.62 -11.22 -0.91
N PRO A 270 3.58 -12.49 -0.48
CA PRO A 270 3.69 -13.70 -1.30
C PRO A 270 2.36 -14.14 -1.89
N ASN A 271 1.22 -13.77 -1.33
CA ASN A 271 -0.10 -14.19 -1.80
C ASN A 271 -1.20 -13.19 -1.43
N VAL A 272 -0.83 -11.93 -1.20
CA VAL A 272 -1.77 -10.86 -0.78
C VAL A 272 -2.84 -10.67 -1.85
N TRP A 273 -2.43 -10.66 -3.11
CA TRP A 273 -3.31 -10.66 -4.27
C TRP A 273 -2.78 -11.63 -5.34
N THR A 274 -3.63 -12.54 -5.84
CA THR A 274 -3.30 -13.44 -6.96
C THR A 274 -4.39 -13.44 -8.04
N PHE A 275 -4.08 -13.87 -9.26
CA PHE A 275 -5.07 -13.93 -10.34
C PHE A 275 -6.20 -14.94 -10.05
N GLU A 276 -5.90 -16.02 -9.33
CA GLU A 276 -6.84 -17.10 -9.07
C GLU A 276 -7.77 -16.79 -7.89
N ALA A 277 -7.23 -16.17 -6.84
CA ALA A 277 -7.95 -15.95 -5.58
C ALA A 277 -8.39 -14.49 -5.37
N GLY A 278 -7.90 -13.55 -6.19
CA GLY A 278 -8.03 -12.12 -5.92
C GLY A 278 -7.30 -11.74 -4.63
N CYS A 279 -7.86 -10.77 -3.90
CA CYS A 279 -7.32 -10.30 -2.63
C CYS A 279 -7.60 -11.29 -1.49
N ARG A 280 -6.55 -11.86 -0.90
CA ARG A 280 -6.68 -12.82 0.21
C ARG A 280 -6.78 -12.12 1.56
N VAL A 281 -6.09 -11.00 1.73
CA VAL A 281 -6.07 -10.24 2.99
C VAL A 281 -7.32 -9.37 3.20
N CYS A 282 -8.14 -9.18 2.17
CA CYS A 282 -9.30 -8.28 2.24
C CYS A 282 -10.40 -8.74 3.20
N GLN A 283 -10.33 -9.99 3.66
CA GLN A 283 -11.25 -10.60 4.62
C GLN A 283 -10.54 -11.01 5.93
N GLU A 284 -9.26 -10.70 6.06
CA GLU A 284 -8.46 -10.98 7.25
C GLU A 284 -8.56 -9.81 8.23
N GLU A 285 -8.51 -10.10 9.54
CA GLU A 285 -8.49 -9.11 10.63
C GLU A 285 -9.60 -8.05 10.60
N LEU A 286 -10.73 -8.36 9.95
CA LEU A 286 -11.88 -7.49 9.88
C LEU A 286 -12.42 -7.19 11.29
N ARG A 287 -12.94 -5.97 11.47
CA ARG A 287 -13.67 -5.54 12.66
C ARG A 287 -15.18 -5.55 12.36
N PRO A 288 -15.86 -6.71 12.42
CA PRO A 288 -17.26 -6.81 12.02
C PRO A 288 -18.16 -5.95 12.92
N LEU A 289 -18.84 -4.96 12.34
CA LEU A 289 -19.79 -4.12 13.07
C LEU A 289 -21.15 -4.79 13.24
N GLY A 290 -21.47 -5.78 12.40
CA GLY A 290 -22.74 -6.52 12.45
C GLY A 290 -22.97 -7.32 13.74
N ALA A 291 -21.92 -7.56 14.53
CA ALA A 291 -22.02 -8.22 15.84
C ALA A 291 -22.33 -7.24 16.99
N LEU A 292 -22.20 -5.93 16.76
CA LEU A 292 -22.42 -4.89 17.76
C LEU A 292 -23.85 -4.33 17.67
N GLN A 293 -24.39 -3.87 18.79
CA GLN A 293 -25.57 -3.00 18.77
C GLN A 293 -25.18 -1.63 18.24
N GLU A 294 -26.10 -0.94 17.56
CA GLU A 294 -25.83 0.40 16.99
C GLU A 294 -25.37 1.44 18.03
N SER A 295 -25.80 1.29 19.30
CA SER A 295 -25.33 2.13 20.41
C SER A 295 -23.83 1.99 20.70
N ASP A 296 -23.26 0.83 20.36
CA ASP A 296 -21.89 0.43 20.67
C ASP A 296 -20.96 0.58 19.45
N TYR A 297 -21.48 1.10 18.34
CA TYR A 297 -20.67 1.39 17.15
C TYR A 297 -19.58 2.41 17.50
N PRO A 298 -18.38 2.35 16.89
CA PRO A 298 -17.34 3.34 17.15
C PRO A 298 -17.82 4.78 16.97
N LEU A 299 -17.37 5.71 17.81
CA LEU A 299 -17.68 7.13 17.59
C LEU A 299 -16.79 7.68 16.48
N VAL A 300 -17.41 8.34 15.50
CA VAL A 300 -16.69 8.91 14.34
C VAL A 300 -16.84 10.42 14.33
N LEU A 301 -15.73 11.15 14.23
CA LEU A 301 -15.74 12.56 13.86
C LEU A 301 -15.67 12.66 12.34
N VAL A 302 -16.70 13.23 11.72
CA VAL A 302 -16.77 13.49 10.28
C VAL A 302 -16.35 14.93 10.02
N GLY A 303 -15.26 15.14 9.28
CA GLY A 303 -14.85 16.45 8.79
C GLY A 303 -15.33 16.66 7.35
N VAL A 304 -16.20 17.65 7.13
CA VAL A 304 -16.70 18.05 5.81
C VAL A 304 -15.99 19.31 5.36
N PHE A 305 -15.33 19.29 4.20
CA PHE A 305 -14.53 20.42 3.70
C PHE A 305 -15.10 20.99 2.39
N ILE A 306 -15.56 22.25 2.45
CA ILE A 306 -16.04 23.04 1.30
C ILE A 306 -15.01 24.16 1.05
N GLU A 307 -14.02 23.86 0.22
CA GLU A 307 -12.88 24.76 -0.03
C GLU A 307 -13.02 25.65 -1.27
N GLN A 308 -13.94 25.30 -2.16
CA GLN A 308 -14.17 25.97 -3.44
C GLN A 308 -15.62 25.79 -3.88
N PRO A 309 -16.13 26.65 -4.79
CA PRO A 309 -17.47 26.49 -5.35
C PRO A 309 -17.64 25.11 -5.98
N THR A 310 -18.50 24.30 -5.39
CA THR A 310 -18.77 22.92 -5.84
C THR A 310 -20.23 22.75 -6.27
N PRO A 311 -20.51 22.01 -7.36
CA PRO A 311 -21.86 21.62 -7.76
C PRO A 311 -22.57 20.71 -6.75
N PHE A 312 -23.91 20.72 -6.77
CA PHE A 312 -24.77 19.73 -6.11
C PHE A 312 -24.54 19.56 -4.59
N VAL A 313 -24.18 20.63 -3.87
CA VAL A 313 -23.89 20.58 -2.42
C VAL A 313 -25.08 20.10 -1.59
N SER A 314 -26.32 20.46 -1.96
CA SER A 314 -27.52 19.92 -1.30
C SER A 314 -27.59 18.39 -1.40
N ALA A 315 -27.23 17.83 -2.56
CA ALA A 315 -27.20 16.39 -2.76
C ALA A 315 -26.05 15.72 -1.98
N PHE A 316 -24.93 16.41 -1.78
CA PHE A 316 -23.86 15.95 -0.87
C PHE A 316 -24.39 15.77 0.55
N PHE A 317 -25.06 16.78 1.11
CA PHE A 317 -25.62 16.70 2.47
C PHE A 317 -26.71 15.63 2.60
N GLN A 318 -27.53 15.43 1.56
CA GLN A 318 -28.48 14.33 1.52
C GLN A 318 -27.78 12.96 1.60
N ARG A 319 -26.69 12.75 0.85
CA ARG A 319 -25.90 11.52 0.92
C ARG A 319 -25.24 11.31 2.29
N LEU A 320 -24.77 12.40 2.93
CA LEU A 320 -24.24 12.35 4.30
C LEU A 320 -25.30 11.88 5.31
N LEU A 321 -26.55 12.34 5.14
CA LEU A 321 -27.70 11.89 5.93
C LEU A 321 -28.05 10.42 5.64
N GLU A 322 -27.89 9.95 4.40
CA GLU A 322 -28.21 8.58 3.99
C GLU A 322 -27.13 7.54 4.32
N LEU A 323 -25.94 7.95 4.77
CA LEU A 323 -24.93 6.99 5.24
C LEU A 323 -25.53 6.06 6.30
N GLN A 324 -25.41 4.75 6.08
CA GLN A 324 -25.89 3.67 6.95
C GLN A 324 -24.97 3.54 8.18
N TYR A 325 -25.00 4.57 9.02
CA TYR A 325 -24.31 4.65 10.29
C TYR A 325 -25.16 5.48 11.27
N PRO A 326 -25.30 5.07 12.54
CA PRO A 326 -26.13 5.79 13.50
C PRO A 326 -25.66 7.23 13.67
N LYS A 327 -26.53 8.21 13.40
CA LYS A 327 -26.17 9.64 13.47
C LYS A 327 -25.79 10.06 14.89
N THR A 328 -26.35 9.41 15.90
CA THR A 328 -25.99 9.56 17.31
C THR A 328 -24.56 9.08 17.65
N ARG A 329 -23.88 8.39 16.72
CA ARG A 329 -22.48 7.99 16.81
C ARG A 329 -21.57 8.78 15.86
N LEU A 330 -22.10 9.87 15.27
CA LEU A 330 -21.37 10.78 14.41
C LEU A 330 -21.32 12.18 15.03
N LYS A 331 -20.10 12.70 15.21
CA LYS A 331 -19.86 14.13 15.37
C LYS A 331 -19.52 14.71 14.01
N VAL A 332 -19.94 15.94 13.71
CA VAL A 332 -19.70 16.55 12.40
C VAL A 332 -19.03 17.91 12.56
N LEU A 333 -17.88 18.10 11.94
CA LEU A 333 -17.29 19.42 11.73
C LEU A 333 -17.52 19.79 10.26
N ILE A 334 -18.12 20.95 10.00
CA ILE A 334 -18.26 21.49 8.64
C ILE A 334 -17.33 22.70 8.53
N TYR A 335 -16.38 22.65 7.60
CA TYR A 335 -15.61 23.80 7.15
C TYR A 335 -16.20 24.32 5.85
N ASN A 336 -16.67 25.57 5.86
CA ASN A 336 -17.12 26.25 4.66
C ASN A 336 -16.31 27.52 4.43
N LYS A 337 -15.53 27.55 3.35
CA LYS A 337 -14.83 28.75 2.87
C LYS A 337 -15.70 29.60 1.93
N GLU A 338 -16.74 29.02 1.36
CA GLU A 338 -17.49 29.60 0.26
C GLU A 338 -18.82 30.21 0.73
N ALA A 339 -18.90 31.54 0.75
CA ALA A 339 -20.13 32.26 1.10
C ALA A 339 -21.34 31.82 0.26
N HIS A 340 -21.12 31.48 -1.01
CA HIS A 340 -22.17 30.93 -1.89
C HIS A 340 -22.85 29.67 -1.33
N HIS A 341 -22.12 28.86 -0.55
CA HIS A 341 -22.62 27.61 0.03
C HIS A 341 -23.18 27.74 1.44
N GLU A 342 -23.16 28.93 2.05
CA GLU A 342 -23.73 29.15 3.38
C GLU A 342 -25.22 28.80 3.46
N GLN A 343 -25.99 29.09 2.41
CA GLN A 343 -27.41 28.74 2.34
C GLN A 343 -27.62 27.22 2.39
N HIS A 344 -26.77 26.46 1.69
CA HIS A 344 -26.85 25.00 1.67
C HIS A 344 -26.50 24.40 3.03
N VAL A 345 -25.42 24.88 3.65
CA VAL A 345 -24.99 24.47 4.99
C VAL A 345 -26.06 24.81 6.03
N SER A 346 -26.57 26.04 6.01
CA SER A 346 -27.59 26.50 6.96
C SER A 346 -28.88 25.69 6.85
N ALA A 347 -29.34 25.41 5.62
CA ALA A 347 -30.53 24.61 5.39
C ALA A 347 -30.38 23.17 5.92
N PHE A 348 -29.20 22.56 5.76
CA PHE A 348 -28.90 21.24 6.32
C PHE A 348 -28.90 21.26 7.86
N LEU A 349 -28.19 22.21 8.48
CA LEU A 349 -28.07 22.31 9.93
C LEU A 349 -29.42 22.58 10.59
N GLN A 350 -30.23 23.50 10.05
CA GLN A 350 -31.56 23.81 10.58
C GLN A 350 -32.47 22.57 10.65
N LYS A 351 -32.37 21.66 9.67
CA LYS A 351 -33.23 20.48 9.59
C LYS A 351 -32.67 19.26 10.32
N HIS A 352 -31.35 19.09 10.36
CA HIS A 352 -30.73 17.81 10.69
C HIS A 352 -29.68 17.85 11.80
N GLN A 353 -29.28 19.03 12.30
CA GLN A 353 -28.25 19.15 13.33
C GLN A 353 -28.52 18.29 14.58
N SER A 354 -29.78 18.22 15.02
CA SER A 354 -30.18 17.48 16.22
C SER A 354 -30.08 15.95 16.11
N LEU A 355 -29.88 15.41 14.91
CA LEU A 355 -29.70 13.97 14.68
C LEU A 355 -28.28 13.50 15.04
N TYR A 356 -27.31 14.40 14.98
CA TYR A 356 -25.89 14.12 15.18
C TYR A 356 -25.51 14.28 16.66
N ALA A 357 -24.46 13.56 17.08
CA ALA A 357 -23.97 13.61 18.46
C ALA A 357 -23.46 15.01 18.85
N ALA A 358 -22.79 15.67 17.91
CA ALA A 358 -22.36 17.06 18.00
C ALA A 358 -22.15 17.61 16.59
N VAL A 359 -22.32 18.93 16.42
CA VAL A 359 -22.01 19.60 15.17
C VAL A 359 -21.30 20.92 15.44
N ASP A 360 -20.16 21.09 14.78
CA ASP A 360 -19.34 22.30 14.78
C ASP A 360 -19.26 22.86 13.35
N LEU A 361 -19.19 24.19 13.23
CA LEU A 361 -19.16 24.90 11.94
C LEU A 361 -18.07 25.96 11.96
N LEU A 362 -17.17 25.89 10.99
CA LEU A 362 -16.27 26.97 10.60
C LEU A 362 -16.83 27.67 9.35
N ARG A 363 -16.99 28.97 9.45
CA ARG A 363 -17.65 29.82 8.45
C ARG A 363 -16.64 30.54 7.56
N PRO A 364 -17.09 31.11 6.42
CA PRO A 364 -16.20 31.86 5.53
C PRO A 364 -15.52 33.07 6.19
N GLU A 365 -16.12 33.65 7.24
CA GLU A 365 -15.54 34.78 7.96
C GLU A 365 -14.47 34.38 8.99
N ASP A 366 -14.36 33.10 9.32
CA ASP A 366 -13.35 32.61 10.25
C ASP A 366 -11.96 32.69 9.59
N PRO A 367 -10.90 33.07 10.34
CA PRO A 367 -9.57 33.32 9.77
C PRO A 367 -8.82 32.04 9.34
N ALA A 368 -9.47 30.88 9.36
CA ALA A 368 -8.86 29.58 9.08
C ALA A 368 -8.87 29.26 7.58
N ASP A 369 -7.70 28.91 7.04
CA ASP A 369 -7.64 28.34 5.70
C ASP A 369 -7.97 26.84 5.70
N ALA A 370 -7.95 26.20 4.53
CA ALA A 370 -8.28 24.78 4.39
C ALA A 370 -7.32 23.88 5.18
N ARG A 371 -6.05 24.27 5.26
CA ARG A 371 -5.01 23.53 5.99
C ARG A 371 -5.26 23.62 7.49
N ASP A 372 -5.50 24.84 8.00
CA ASP A 372 -5.84 25.09 9.40
C ASP A 372 -7.08 24.31 9.82
N ALA A 373 -8.12 24.32 8.98
CA ALA A 373 -9.36 23.60 9.23
C ALA A 373 -9.16 22.08 9.30
N ARG A 374 -8.33 21.51 8.42
CA ARG A 374 -8.02 20.07 8.43
C ARG A 374 -7.17 19.67 9.63
N ASN A 375 -6.16 20.47 9.98
CA ASN A 375 -5.37 20.25 11.20
C ASN A 375 -6.24 20.35 12.46
N LEU A 376 -7.15 21.34 12.53
CA LEU A 376 -8.10 21.46 13.64
C LEU A 376 -9.00 20.23 13.75
N ALA A 377 -9.54 19.74 12.62
CA ALA A 377 -10.39 18.56 12.60
C ALA A 377 -9.67 17.30 13.12
N LEU A 378 -8.41 17.12 12.73
CA LEU A 378 -7.57 16.05 13.27
C LEU A 378 -7.37 16.22 14.77
N ASP A 379 -7.10 17.44 15.21
CA ASP A 379 -6.82 17.70 16.62
C ASP A 379 -8.07 17.53 17.51
N MET A 380 -9.26 17.87 17.02
CA MET A 380 -10.51 17.58 17.72
C MET A 380 -10.67 16.07 18.00
N CYS A 381 -10.37 15.21 17.03
CA CYS A 381 -10.37 13.76 17.27
C CYS A 381 -9.20 13.29 18.14
N ARG A 382 -8.03 13.94 18.03
CA ARG A 382 -6.85 13.64 18.85
C ARG A 382 -7.12 13.90 20.34
N GLN A 383 -7.72 15.03 20.67
CA GLN A 383 -8.01 15.44 22.04
C GLN A 383 -9.17 14.65 22.65
N ASP A 384 -10.14 14.23 21.84
CA ASP A 384 -11.28 13.44 22.28
C ASP A 384 -10.94 11.95 22.38
N GLN A 385 -10.76 11.45 23.61
CA GLN A 385 -10.50 10.03 23.88
C GLN A 385 -11.63 9.10 23.42
N SER A 386 -12.85 9.61 23.26
CA SER A 386 -13.97 8.84 22.72
C SER A 386 -13.98 8.78 21.20
N CYS A 387 -13.19 9.59 20.49
CA CYS A 387 -13.08 9.54 19.03
C CYS A 387 -12.28 8.30 18.60
N ASP A 388 -12.99 7.30 18.07
CA ASP A 388 -12.41 6.06 17.56
C ASP A 388 -11.88 6.23 16.13
N TYR A 389 -12.55 7.05 15.31
CA TYR A 389 -12.19 7.30 13.92
C TYR A 389 -12.43 8.76 13.51
N PHE A 390 -11.57 9.26 12.63
CA PHE A 390 -11.78 10.51 11.90
C PHE A 390 -12.08 10.19 10.43
N PHE A 391 -13.20 10.69 9.92
CA PHE A 391 -13.63 10.52 8.53
C PHE A 391 -13.62 11.88 7.82
N SER A 392 -12.56 12.15 7.07
CA SER A 392 -12.41 13.35 6.24
C SER A 392 -13.14 13.14 4.92
N VAL A 393 -13.96 14.10 4.51
CA VAL A 393 -14.67 14.09 3.23
C VAL A 393 -14.79 15.49 2.62
N ASP A 394 -14.33 15.62 1.39
CA ASP A 394 -14.47 16.82 0.58
C ASP A 394 -15.87 16.87 -0.04
N VAL A 395 -16.39 18.08 -0.24
CA VAL A 395 -17.75 18.30 -0.78
C VAL A 395 -17.92 17.81 -2.22
N ASP A 396 -16.84 17.70 -3.00
CA ASP A 396 -16.85 17.21 -4.39
C ASP A 396 -16.93 15.67 -4.49
N VAL A 397 -17.01 14.98 -3.36
CA VAL A 397 -17.18 13.53 -3.28
C VAL A 397 -18.65 13.11 -3.39
N VAL A 398 -18.92 12.14 -4.27
CA VAL A 398 -20.25 11.53 -4.43
C VAL A 398 -20.21 10.10 -3.92
N LEU A 399 -20.56 9.89 -2.64
CA LEU A 399 -20.70 8.54 -2.07
C LEU A 399 -22.06 7.94 -2.43
N LYS A 400 -22.11 7.09 -3.47
CA LYS A 400 -23.31 6.33 -3.85
C LYS A 400 -23.58 5.15 -2.94
N ASN A 401 -22.53 4.55 -2.39
CA ASN A 401 -22.66 3.44 -1.48
C ASN A 401 -22.89 3.95 -0.05
N GLN A 402 -24.13 3.79 0.43
CA GLN A 402 -24.52 4.24 1.77
C GLN A 402 -23.77 3.48 2.89
N SER A 403 -23.24 2.29 2.63
CA SER A 403 -22.46 1.50 3.59
C SER A 403 -20.97 1.87 3.64
N THR A 404 -20.52 2.90 2.88
CA THR A 404 -19.09 3.26 2.75
C THR A 404 -18.37 3.35 4.10
N LEU A 405 -18.88 4.17 5.03
CA LEU A 405 -18.23 4.38 6.33
C LEU A 405 -18.09 3.07 7.12
N ARG A 406 -19.15 2.25 7.12
CA ARG A 406 -19.16 0.93 7.77
C ARG A 406 -18.09 0.02 7.18
N THR A 407 -18.03 -0.10 5.86
CA THR A 407 -17.05 -0.92 5.15
C THR A 407 -15.60 -0.49 5.46
N LEU A 408 -15.33 0.82 5.49
CA LEU A 408 -14.01 1.34 5.78
C LEU A 408 -13.58 1.04 7.23
N ILE A 409 -14.50 1.15 8.21
CA ILE A 409 -14.24 0.78 9.60
C ILE A 409 -14.00 -0.73 9.73
N GLU A 410 -14.82 -1.55 9.06
CA GLU A 410 -14.72 -3.01 9.09
C GLU A 410 -13.38 -3.51 8.51
N HIS A 411 -12.75 -2.81 7.57
CA HIS A 411 -11.41 -3.13 7.09
C HIS A 411 -10.31 -3.04 8.16
N ASN A 412 -10.53 -2.31 9.27
CA ASN A 412 -9.61 -2.24 10.39
C ASN A 412 -8.18 -1.76 10.04
N LEU A 413 -8.04 -0.91 9.02
CA LEU A 413 -6.75 -0.36 8.57
C LEU A 413 -6.40 0.94 9.30
N PRO A 414 -5.11 1.31 9.41
CA PRO A 414 -4.69 2.57 10.05
C PRO A 414 -5.27 3.79 9.34
N ILE A 415 -5.12 3.86 8.02
CA ILE A 415 -5.65 4.91 7.14
C ILE A 415 -6.18 4.25 5.87
N VAL A 416 -7.45 4.48 5.51
CA VAL A 416 -8.06 3.89 4.31
C VAL A 416 -8.98 4.86 3.58
N ALA A 417 -8.86 4.91 2.26
CA ALA A 417 -9.75 5.65 1.37
C ALA A 417 -10.58 4.68 0.51
N PRO A 418 -11.88 4.95 0.29
CA PRO A 418 -12.63 4.28 -0.77
C PRO A 418 -12.11 4.79 -2.13
N MET A 419 -11.89 3.88 -3.08
CA MET A 419 -11.46 4.27 -4.42
C MET A 419 -12.61 4.99 -5.14
N LEU A 420 -12.37 6.24 -5.50
CA LEU A 420 -13.27 7.05 -6.30
C LEU A 420 -12.55 7.54 -7.57
N THR A 421 -13.31 7.69 -8.65
CA THR A 421 -12.81 8.15 -9.94
C THR A 421 -13.70 9.28 -10.45
N ARG A 422 -13.15 10.16 -11.29
CA ARG A 422 -13.99 11.03 -12.12
C ARG A 422 -14.69 10.18 -13.18
N ALA A 423 -15.99 10.40 -13.36
CA ALA A 423 -16.80 9.61 -14.28
C ALA A 423 -16.18 9.59 -15.69
N GLY A 424 -15.97 8.38 -16.24
CA GLY A 424 -15.39 8.18 -17.58
C GLY A 424 -13.90 8.53 -17.72
N ARG A 425 -13.18 8.83 -16.62
CA ARG A 425 -11.75 9.16 -16.63
C ARG A 425 -10.95 8.24 -15.71
N LEU A 426 -9.63 8.22 -15.88
CA LEU A 426 -8.73 7.48 -15.00
C LEU A 426 -8.35 8.25 -13.73
N TRP A 427 -8.55 9.57 -13.70
CA TRP A 427 -8.22 10.40 -12.54
C TRP A 427 -9.02 9.91 -11.32
N SER A 428 -8.31 9.68 -10.22
CA SER A 428 -8.81 9.08 -8.98
C SER A 428 -8.24 9.77 -7.75
N ASN A 429 -8.83 9.52 -6.58
CA ASN A 429 -8.40 10.06 -5.29
C ASN A 429 -7.17 9.38 -4.66
N PHE A 430 -6.36 8.68 -5.45
CA PHE A 430 -5.13 8.01 -4.98
C PHE A 430 -4.07 8.00 -6.07
N TRP A 431 -2.80 7.93 -5.68
CA TRP A 431 -1.68 7.69 -6.61
C TRP A 431 -1.03 6.36 -6.29
N GLY A 432 -0.69 5.57 -7.32
CA GLY A 432 -0.01 4.29 -7.14
C GLY A 432 1.51 4.40 -6.99
N ALA A 433 2.11 5.50 -7.45
CA ALA A 433 3.56 5.73 -7.37
C ALA A 433 3.86 7.22 -7.21
N LEU A 434 5.11 7.53 -6.84
CA LEU A 434 5.64 8.90 -6.80
C LEU A 434 6.84 9.04 -7.74
N SER A 435 7.01 10.23 -8.29
CA SER A 435 8.26 10.64 -8.94
C SER A 435 9.39 10.76 -7.90
N PRO A 436 10.67 10.84 -8.32
CA PRO A 436 11.78 11.11 -7.41
C PRO A 436 11.59 12.39 -6.57
N ASP A 437 10.91 13.40 -7.14
CA ASP A 437 10.59 14.66 -6.47
C ASP A 437 9.35 14.59 -5.55
N GLY A 438 8.73 13.41 -5.42
CA GLY A 438 7.57 13.19 -4.55
C GLY A 438 6.21 13.59 -5.15
N TYR A 439 6.16 13.87 -6.45
CA TYR A 439 4.92 14.22 -7.17
C TYR A 439 4.28 12.99 -7.82
N TYR A 440 3.13 13.18 -8.48
CA TYR A 440 2.40 12.12 -9.17
C TYR A 440 3.30 11.32 -10.13
N ALA A 441 3.30 10.00 -9.96
CA ALA A 441 3.70 9.05 -10.98
C ALA A 441 2.65 7.95 -11.11
N ARG A 442 2.54 7.38 -12.31
CA ARG A 442 1.64 6.25 -12.56
C ARG A 442 2.37 4.95 -12.20
N SER A 443 1.79 4.13 -11.31
CA SER A 443 2.25 2.77 -11.08
C SER A 443 1.86 1.83 -12.22
N GLU A 444 2.58 0.71 -12.34
CA GLU A 444 2.34 -0.33 -13.34
C GLU A 444 0.89 -0.87 -13.29
N ASP A 445 0.34 -1.03 -12.09
CA ASP A 445 -0.98 -1.60 -11.83
C ASP A 445 -2.11 -0.56 -11.69
N TYR A 446 -1.81 0.75 -11.81
CA TYR A 446 -2.78 1.82 -11.56
C TYR A 446 -4.06 1.66 -12.38
N VAL A 447 -3.93 1.41 -13.68
CA VAL A 447 -5.08 1.27 -14.59
C VAL A 447 -5.90 0.04 -14.25
N ASP A 448 -5.24 -1.05 -13.82
CA ASP A 448 -5.92 -2.28 -13.43
C ASP A 448 -6.73 -2.10 -12.14
N ILE A 449 -6.21 -1.32 -11.19
CA ILE A 449 -6.92 -0.98 -9.94
C ILE A 449 -8.10 -0.05 -10.24
N VAL A 450 -7.88 1.03 -11.00
CA VAL A 450 -8.92 2.02 -11.34
C VAL A 450 -10.06 1.40 -12.14
N GLN A 451 -9.74 0.56 -13.14
CA GLN A 451 -10.73 -0.15 -13.94
C GLN A 451 -11.30 -1.39 -13.23
N ARG A 452 -10.88 -1.66 -11.99
CA ARG A 452 -11.31 -2.80 -11.17
C ARG A 452 -11.06 -4.15 -11.85
N ARG A 453 -10.01 -4.24 -12.68
CA ARG A 453 -9.45 -5.51 -13.17
C ARG A 453 -8.71 -6.24 -12.06
N ARG A 454 -8.13 -5.49 -11.12
CA ARG A 454 -7.61 -6.00 -9.84
C ARG A 454 -8.40 -5.35 -8.71
N VAL A 455 -9.13 -6.17 -7.97
CA VAL A 455 -9.98 -5.73 -6.85
C VAL A 455 -9.35 -6.18 -5.53
N GLY A 456 -9.24 -5.26 -4.58
CA GLY A 456 -8.61 -5.48 -3.29
C GLY A 456 -8.45 -4.23 -2.43
N VAL A 457 -7.54 -4.34 -1.46
CA VAL A 457 -7.06 -3.28 -0.58
C VAL A 457 -5.59 -3.08 -0.90
N TRP A 458 -5.19 -1.86 -1.19
CA TRP A 458 -3.88 -1.55 -1.79
C TRP A 458 -3.14 -0.53 -0.92
N ASN A 459 -1.94 -0.86 -0.46
CA ASN A 459 -1.03 0.10 0.16
C ASN A 459 -0.49 1.05 -0.93
N VAL A 460 -0.79 2.34 -0.80
CA VAL A 460 -0.50 3.37 -1.81
C VAL A 460 0.18 4.58 -1.17
N PRO A 461 1.06 5.29 -1.91
CA PRO A 461 1.78 6.43 -1.36
C PRO A 461 0.91 7.66 -1.11
N TYR A 462 -0.25 7.78 -1.74
CA TYR A 462 -1.07 8.99 -1.68
C TYR A 462 -2.56 8.65 -1.72
N VAL A 463 -3.33 9.29 -0.85
CA VAL A 463 -4.81 9.26 -0.81
C VAL A 463 -5.32 10.68 -0.54
N SER A 464 -6.51 11.01 -1.03
CA SER A 464 -7.10 12.35 -0.92
C SER A 464 -8.63 12.28 -0.96
N LYS A 465 -9.30 13.43 -0.83
CA LYS A 465 -10.75 13.65 -0.99
C LYS A 465 -11.65 12.98 0.04
N VAL A 466 -11.44 11.70 0.34
CA VAL A 466 -12.20 10.95 1.33
C VAL A 466 -11.30 9.92 1.98
N VAL A 467 -11.08 10.06 3.30
CA VAL A 467 -10.12 9.24 4.04
C VAL A 467 -10.67 8.95 5.43
N LEU A 468 -10.64 7.69 5.83
CA LEU A 468 -10.89 7.25 7.21
C LEU A 468 -9.55 6.99 7.91
N LEU A 469 -9.36 7.56 9.09
CA LEU A 469 -8.19 7.36 9.94
C LEU A 469 -8.62 6.81 11.29
N LYS A 470 -7.84 5.91 11.88
CA LYS A 470 -8.02 5.49 13.27
C LYS A 470 -7.65 6.63 14.22
N GLY A 471 -8.53 6.98 15.16
CA GLY A 471 -8.28 8.03 16.14
C GLY A 471 -7.09 7.73 17.06
N VAL A 472 -6.85 6.46 17.39
CA VAL A 472 -5.68 6.06 18.21
C VAL A 472 -4.36 6.45 17.54
N LEU A 473 -4.29 6.39 16.21
CA LEU A 473 -3.10 6.73 15.45
C LEU A 473 -2.71 8.20 15.64
N LEU A 474 -3.69 9.11 15.71
CA LEU A 474 -3.48 10.53 15.97
C LEU A 474 -2.92 10.82 17.38
N ARG A 475 -3.13 9.89 18.32
CA ARG A 475 -2.67 10.01 19.72
C ARG A 475 -1.34 9.30 19.98
N SER A 476 -1.00 8.27 19.21
CA SER A 476 0.21 7.46 19.41
C SER A 476 1.35 7.77 18.45
N GLU A 477 1.09 7.84 17.15
CA GLU A 477 2.13 7.84 16.10
C GLU A 477 2.13 9.12 15.26
N LEU A 478 0.96 9.75 15.10
CA LEU A 478 0.74 11.01 14.38
C LEU A 478 0.46 12.17 15.35
N THR A 479 1.33 12.33 16.34
CA THR A 479 1.22 13.33 17.41
C THR A 479 1.52 14.75 16.95
N ASP A 480 2.14 14.92 15.79
CA ASP A 480 2.44 16.23 15.22
C ASP A 480 1.12 16.96 14.90
N PHE A 481 1.00 18.22 15.32
CA PHE A 481 -0.24 18.98 15.17
C PHE A 481 -0.50 19.36 13.69
N GLU A 482 0.56 19.77 13.00
CA GLU A 482 0.53 20.35 11.65
C GLU A 482 0.79 19.29 10.56
N LEU A 483 -0.09 18.29 10.47
CA LEU A 483 0.09 17.20 9.51
C LEU A 483 -0.14 17.64 8.05
N PHE A 484 -0.96 18.66 7.81
CA PHE A 484 -1.23 19.21 6.49
C PHE A 484 -0.23 20.31 6.08
N ASP A 485 0.80 20.60 6.89
CA ASP A 485 1.72 21.69 6.66
C ASP A 485 2.92 21.32 5.80
N SER A 486 3.17 22.17 4.80
CA SER A 486 4.40 22.19 4.01
C SER A 486 4.62 23.58 3.41
N HIS A 487 5.90 23.92 3.20
CA HIS A 487 6.29 25.11 2.46
C HIS A 487 6.28 24.93 0.94
N ILE A 488 6.20 23.67 0.45
CA ILE A 488 6.38 23.33 -0.97
C ILE A 488 5.22 22.49 -1.50
N LEU A 489 4.67 21.60 -0.67
CA LEU A 489 3.61 20.67 -1.07
C LEU A 489 2.22 21.30 -0.81
N ASP A 490 1.23 20.90 -1.61
CA ASP A 490 -0.17 21.17 -1.26
C ASP A 490 -0.59 20.38 0.00
N PRO A 491 -1.70 20.75 0.67
CA PRO A 491 -2.10 20.15 1.93
C PRO A 491 -2.26 18.61 1.90
N ASP A 492 -2.85 18.05 0.85
CA ASP A 492 -3.06 16.60 0.74
C ASP A 492 -1.72 15.87 0.52
N MET A 493 -0.85 16.43 -0.32
CA MET A 493 0.52 15.94 -0.50
C MET A 493 1.34 16.02 0.79
N ALA A 494 1.21 17.11 1.55
CA ALA A 494 1.87 17.31 2.83
C ALA A 494 1.41 16.27 3.86
N PHE A 495 0.10 16.07 4.01
CA PHE A 495 -0.47 15.02 4.86
C PHE A 495 0.09 13.65 4.52
N CYS A 496 0.00 13.24 3.24
CA CYS A 496 0.50 11.94 2.81
C CYS A 496 2.01 11.81 3.04
N HIS A 497 2.79 12.87 2.78
CA HIS A 497 4.23 12.88 3.01
C HIS A 497 4.59 12.71 4.50
N ASN A 498 3.94 13.47 5.37
CA ASN A 498 4.17 13.44 6.81
C ASN A 498 3.79 12.09 7.42
N VAL A 499 2.68 11.48 6.97
CA VAL A 499 2.27 10.12 7.36
C VAL A 499 3.32 9.08 6.92
N ARG A 500 3.81 9.15 5.68
CA ARG A 500 4.85 8.23 5.19
C ARG A 500 6.17 8.36 5.96
N ASN A 501 6.55 9.56 6.38
CA ASN A 501 7.76 9.80 7.18
C ASN A 501 7.68 9.15 8.56
N LYS A 502 6.48 8.85 9.07
CA LYS A 502 6.25 8.08 10.30
C LYS A 502 6.16 6.57 10.05
N GLY A 503 6.27 6.11 8.80
CA GLY A 503 6.21 4.70 8.44
C GLY A 503 4.81 4.08 8.47
N ILE A 504 3.77 4.92 8.50
CA ILE A 504 2.38 4.46 8.51
C ILE A 504 1.89 4.21 7.08
N PHE A 505 1.24 3.07 6.87
CA PHE A 505 0.69 2.72 5.56
C PHE A 505 -0.66 3.42 5.33
N MET A 506 -0.86 3.86 4.10
CA MET A 506 -2.13 4.39 3.63
C MET A 506 -2.70 3.43 2.60
N TYR A 507 -3.99 3.16 2.71
CA TYR A 507 -4.65 2.18 1.87
C TYR A 507 -5.74 2.80 1.01
N VAL A 508 -5.93 2.24 -0.19
CA VAL A 508 -7.14 2.46 -0.99
C VAL A 508 -7.86 1.13 -1.18
N THR A 509 -9.17 1.11 -1.01
CA THR A 509 -10.01 -0.08 -1.25
C THR A 509 -10.89 0.12 -2.48
N ASN A 510 -10.87 -0.84 -3.39
CA ASN A 510 -11.78 -0.90 -4.55
C ASN A 510 -12.66 -2.17 -4.54
N VAL A 511 -12.75 -2.83 -3.37
CA VAL A 511 -13.55 -4.05 -3.11
C VAL A 511 -15.01 -3.83 -3.51
N HIS A 512 -15.55 -2.65 -3.22
CA HIS A 512 -16.89 -2.23 -3.63
C HIS A 512 -16.83 -1.03 -4.58
N THR A 513 -17.93 -0.79 -5.31
CA THR A 513 -18.15 0.51 -5.93
C THR A 513 -18.64 1.46 -4.85
N PHE A 514 -17.89 2.52 -4.56
CA PHE A 514 -18.26 3.49 -3.52
C PHE A 514 -18.94 4.73 -4.08
N GLY A 515 -18.55 5.16 -5.28
CA GLY A 515 -19.07 6.37 -5.90
C GLY A 515 -18.09 6.99 -6.90
N HIS A 516 -18.12 8.31 -7.03
CA HIS A 516 -17.30 9.07 -7.96
C HIS A 516 -16.96 10.47 -7.43
N ILE A 517 -16.17 11.22 -8.18
CA ILE A 517 -15.74 12.59 -7.84
C ILE A 517 -16.29 13.55 -8.89
N LEU A 518 -16.86 14.66 -8.44
CA LEU A 518 -17.36 15.72 -9.30
C LEU A 518 -16.21 16.46 -9.99
N SER A 519 -16.49 16.98 -11.18
CA SER A 519 -15.69 18.05 -11.78
C SER A 519 -16.12 19.37 -11.15
N THR A 520 -15.18 20.09 -10.53
CA THR A 520 -15.37 21.49 -10.11
C THR A 520 -14.76 22.47 -11.12
N GLU A 521 -14.23 21.95 -12.23
CA GLU A 521 -13.63 22.77 -13.29
C GLU A 521 -14.70 23.68 -13.88
N ASN A 522 -14.40 24.97 -13.95
CA ASN A 522 -15.26 25.99 -14.55
C ASN A 522 -16.67 26.11 -13.91
N TYR A 523 -16.87 25.67 -12.67
CA TYR A 523 -18.15 25.90 -11.98
C TYR A 523 -18.37 27.40 -11.77
N GLN A 524 -19.50 27.91 -12.25
CA GLN A 524 -19.86 29.33 -12.17
C GLN A 524 -20.94 29.52 -11.12
N THR A 525 -20.88 30.65 -10.40
CA THR A 525 -21.82 31.01 -9.32
C THR A 525 -22.66 32.25 -9.69
N GLN A 526 -22.87 32.48 -10.99
CA GLN A 526 -23.51 33.69 -11.54
C GLN A 526 -25.01 33.52 -11.82
N HIS A 527 -25.51 32.29 -11.74
CA HIS A 527 -26.90 31.94 -11.95
C HIS A 527 -27.63 31.78 -10.61
N LEU A 528 -28.96 31.89 -10.63
CA LEU A 528 -29.79 31.62 -9.46
C LEU A 528 -29.69 30.13 -9.07
N HIS A 529 -29.75 29.23 -10.07
CA HIS A 529 -29.59 27.79 -9.94
C HIS A 529 -28.41 27.28 -10.77
N ASN A 530 -27.19 27.52 -10.27
CA ASN A 530 -25.93 27.20 -10.95
C ASN A 530 -25.81 25.72 -11.40
N ASP A 531 -26.40 24.79 -10.65
CA ASP A 531 -26.39 23.36 -10.98
C ASP A 531 -27.10 23.04 -12.30
N LEU A 532 -28.03 23.87 -12.80
CA LEU A 532 -28.68 23.67 -14.11
C LEU A 532 -27.67 23.66 -15.26
N TRP A 533 -26.56 24.39 -15.13
CA TRP A 533 -25.51 24.47 -16.16
C TRP A 533 -24.47 23.34 -16.08
N GLN A 534 -24.63 22.39 -15.16
CA GLN A 534 -23.67 21.30 -14.94
C GLN A 534 -23.87 20.06 -15.81
N ILE A 535 -24.76 20.12 -16.81
CA ILE A 535 -25.06 19.03 -17.73
C ILE A 535 -23.82 18.50 -18.48
N PHE A 536 -22.82 19.35 -18.72
CA PHE A 536 -21.62 18.98 -19.47
C PHE A 536 -20.50 18.44 -18.58
N GLU A 537 -20.23 19.10 -17.47
CA GLU A 537 -19.11 18.75 -16.57
C GLU A 537 -19.45 17.56 -15.67
N ASN A 538 -20.71 17.44 -15.25
CA ASN A 538 -21.19 16.43 -14.32
C ASN A 538 -22.52 15.80 -14.82
N PRO A 539 -22.54 15.16 -15.99
CA PRO A 539 -23.77 14.70 -16.63
C PRO A 539 -24.54 13.66 -15.81
N LEU A 540 -23.85 12.81 -15.04
CA LEU A 540 -24.49 11.77 -14.23
C LEU A 540 -25.29 12.36 -13.08
N ASP A 541 -24.68 13.29 -12.34
CA ASP A 541 -25.30 13.97 -11.20
C ASP A 541 -26.38 14.94 -11.67
N TRP A 542 -26.15 15.63 -12.80
CA TRP A 542 -27.16 16.47 -13.44
C TRP A 542 -28.39 15.64 -13.86
N GLN A 543 -28.16 14.48 -14.49
CA GLN A 543 -29.25 13.58 -14.89
C GLN A 543 -30.04 13.10 -13.68
N GLU A 544 -29.38 12.67 -12.62
CA GLU A 544 -30.07 12.19 -11.42
C GLU A 544 -30.93 13.27 -10.75
N ARG A 545 -30.46 14.52 -10.76
CA ARG A 545 -31.19 15.64 -10.16
C ARG A 545 -32.34 16.13 -11.04
N TYR A 546 -32.11 16.25 -12.35
CA TYR A 546 -33.00 17.01 -13.23
C TYR A 546 -33.79 16.16 -14.22
N ILE A 547 -33.35 14.95 -14.54
CA ILE A 547 -34.09 14.05 -15.43
C ILE A 547 -34.99 13.14 -14.62
N HIS A 548 -36.24 13.01 -15.06
CA HIS A 548 -37.25 12.21 -14.39
C HIS A 548 -36.77 10.75 -14.24
N PRO A 549 -36.89 10.10 -13.06
CA PRO A 549 -36.36 8.76 -12.82
C PRO A 549 -36.83 7.69 -13.82
N ASN A 550 -38.06 7.84 -14.32
CA ASN A 550 -38.63 6.94 -15.33
C ASN A 550 -38.16 7.20 -16.77
N TYR A 551 -37.50 8.32 -17.07
CA TYR A 551 -37.09 8.70 -18.43
C TYR A 551 -36.22 7.62 -19.11
N SER A 552 -35.24 7.07 -18.39
CA SER A 552 -34.36 6.02 -18.91
C SER A 552 -35.09 4.71 -19.25
N ARG A 553 -36.32 4.55 -18.77
CA ARG A 553 -37.12 3.33 -18.90
C ARG A 553 -38.31 3.50 -19.86
N ILE A 554 -38.52 4.69 -20.44
CA ILE A 554 -39.72 4.98 -21.26
C ILE A 554 -39.90 4.01 -22.43
N LEU A 555 -38.80 3.65 -23.11
CA LEU A 555 -38.84 2.70 -24.23
C LEU A 555 -39.01 1.25 -23.75
N ARG A 556 -38.38 0.90 -22.63
CA ARG A 556 -38.35 -0.48 -22.10
C ARG A 556 -39.68 -0.87 -21.44
N ASP A 557 -40.22 0.04 -20.65
CA ASP A 557 -41.41 -0.17 -19.82
C ASP A 557 -42.68 0.35 -20.51
N GLN A 558 -42.59 0.77 -21.77
CA GLN A 558 -43.71 1.29 -22.58
C GLN A 558 -44.47 2.44 -21.89
N LEU A 559 -43.73 3.41 -21.34
CA LEU A 559 -44.30 4.55 -20.61
C LEU A 559 -44.67 5.74 -21.52
N ILE A 560 -44.63 5.53 -22.84
CA ILE A 560 -44.96 6.56 -23.82
C ILE A 560 -46.46 6.46 -24.12
N GLU A 561 -47.19 7.52 -23.80
CA GLU A 561 -48.60 7.68 -24.13
C GLU A 561 -48.76 8.44 -25.45
N THR A 562 -49.89 8.20 -26.14
CA THR A 562 -50.27 8.95 -27.34
C THR A 562 -51.66 9.57 -27.16
N PRO A 563 -51.77 10.70 -26.43
CA PRO A 563 -53.07 11.31 -26.16
C PRO A 563 -53.81 11.77 -27.43
N CYS A 564 -53.06 12.07 -28.50
CA CYS A 564 -53.58 12.43 -29.82
C CYS A 564 -52.73 11.74 -30.92
N PRO A 565 -53.24 11.62 -32.17
CA PRO A 565 -52.42 11.16 -33.29
C PRO A 565 -51.14 11.99 -33.43
N ASP A 566 -50.00 11.31 -33.57
CA ASP A 566 -48.66 11.89 -33.68
C ASP A 566 -48.24 12.82 -32.53
N VAL A 567 -48.89 12.73 -31.36
CA VAL A 567 -48.49 13.42 -30.12
C VAL A 567 -48.03 12.38 -29.12
N TYR A 568 -46.74 12.41 -28.79
CA TYR A 568 -46.14 11.52 -27.80
C TYR A 568 -45.99 12.23 -26.46
N TRP A 569 -46.36 11.54 -25.39
CA TRP A 569 -46.26 12.05 -24.03
C TRP A 569 -45.49 11.07 -23.16
N PHE A 570 -44.43 11.57 -22.52
CA PHE A 570 -43.56 10.79 -21.65
C PHE A 570 -42.89 11.72 -20.64
N PRO A 571 -42.49 11.21 -19.46
CA PRO A 571 -41.84 12.02 -18.45
C PRO A 571 -40.40 12.37 -18.85
N VAL A 572 -40.00 13.63 -18.67
CA VAL A 572 -38.67 14.14 -19.05
C VAL A 572 -37.92 14.72 -17.86
N PHE A 573 -38.47 15.75 -17.23
CA PHE A 573 -37.82 16.50 -16.15
C PHE A 573 -38.41 16.16 -14.77
N THR A 574 -37.61 16.30 -13.72
CA THR A 574 -38.09 16.29 -12.33
C THR A 574 -38.87 17.56 -12.01
N GLU A 575 -39.68 17.57 -10.95
CA GLU A 575 -40.33 18.80 -10.47
C GLU A 575 -39.28 19.87 -10.14
N GLU A 576 -38.19 19.50 -9.47
CA GLU A 576 -37.08 20.42 -9.17
C GLU A 576 -36.45 21.05 -10.42
N ALA A 577 -36.30 20.28 -11.51
CA ALA A 577 -35.83 20.84 -12.78
C ALA A 577 -36.80 21.87 -13.34
N CYS A 578 -38.10 21.58 -13.30
CA CYS A 578 -39.13 22.50 -13.76
C CYS A 578 -39.14 23.78 -12.92
N ASP A 579 -39.11 23.66 -11.59
CA ASP A 579 -39.12 24.80 -10.66
C ASP A 579 -37.90 25.69 -10.88
N HIS A 580 -36.69 25.11 -10.88
CA HIS A 580 -35.46 25.88 -11.09
C HIS A 580 -35.42 26.55 -12.48
N MET A 581 -35.93 25.88 -13.53
CA MET A 581 -36.01 26.49 -14.85
C MET A 581 -36.99 27.67 -14.87
N VAL A 582 -38.16 27.54 -14.23
CA VAL A 582 -39.13 28.63 -14.10
C VAL A 582 -38.53 29.80 -13.30
N GLU A 583 -37.90 29.52 -12.16
CA GLU A 583 -37.26 30.52 -11.30
C GLU A 583 -36.14 31.28 -12.03
N GLU A 584 -35.31 30.60 -12.84
CA GLU A 584 -34.32 31.26 -13.70
C GLU A 584 -34.96 32.19 -14.74
N MET A 585 -36.01 31.74 -15.42
CA MET A 585 -36.66 32.55 -16.45
C MET A 585 -37.32 33.79 -15.85
N GLU A 586 -37.98 33.65 -14.69
CA GLU A 586 -38.56 34.77 -13.96
C GLU A 586 -37.49 35.71 -13.40
N HIS A 587 -36.35 35.18 -12.94
CA HIS A 587 -35.21 35.97 -12.50
C HIS A 587 -34.63 36.83 -13.64
N PHE A 588 -34.58 36.30 -14.86
CA PHE A 588 -34.18 37.07 -16.04
C PHE A 588 -35.19 38.19 -16.38
N GLY A 589 -36.49 37.91 -16.22
CA GLY A 589 -37.58 38.90 -16.21
C GLY A 589 -37.87 39.63 -17.53
N ARG A 590 -37.12 39.33 -18.61
CA ARG A 590 -37.31 39.94 -19.94
C ARG A 590 -38.10 39.03 -20.86
N TRP A 591 -39.34 38.75 -20.47
CA TRP A 591 -40.29 38.01 -21.28
C TRP A 591 -40.58 38.75 -22.60
N SER A 592 -40.87 37.98 -23.65
CA SER A 592 -41.22 38.56 -24.94
C SER A 592 -42.50 39.39 -24.85
N GLY A 593 -42.45 40.61 -25.39
CA GLY A 593 -43.61 41.48 -25.59
C GLY A 593 -44.25 41.30 -26.97
N GLY A 594 -45.28 42.11 -27.25
CA GLY A 594 -45.95 42.19 -28.56
C GLY A 594 -45.26 43.11 -29.56
#